data_AF-A0A1E4H110-F1
#
_entry.id   AF-A0A1E4H110-F1
#
_cell.length_a   1.000
_cell.length_b   1.000
_cell.length_c   1.000
_cell.angle_alpha   90.00
_cell.angle_beta   90.00
_cell.angle_gamma   90.00
#
_symmetry.space_group_name_H-M   'P 1'
#
loop_
_entity.id
_entity.type
_entity.pdbx_description
1 polymer ?
#
loop_
_entity_poly.entity_id
_entity_poly.type
_entity_poly.pdbx_seq_one_letter_code
_entity_poly.pdbx_strand_id
1 'polypeptide(L)'
;MAILIKNPEVERKARALASLKGQTLTAVIEGALDRALAEIQSKRRRLTVEEMMEMTRRFRERAGVAGPMPPVTKAEWDEINEIPGLEDDV
;
A
#
# COMPACT_ATOMS: atom_id res chain seq x y z
N MET A 1 26.38 0.20 9.77
CA MET A 1 26.19 -0.44 8.44
C MET A 1 26.76 0.47 7.36
N ALA A 2 27.31 -0.08 6.28
CA ALA A 2 27.91 0.71 5.19
C ALA A 2 27.09 0.54 3.90
N ILE A 3 26.76 1.64 3.23
CA ILE A 3 26.15 1.66 1.91
C ILE A 3 27.22 2.12 0.91
N LEU A 4 27.40 1.36 -0.17
CA LEU A 4 28.31 1.73 -1.26
C LEU A 4 27.53 2.42 -2.38
N ILE A 5 27.79 3.71 -2.59
CA ILE A 5 27.23 4.47 -3.71
C ILE A 5 28.18 4.33 -4.90
N LYS A 6 27.80 3.54 -5.91
CA LYS A 6 28.64 3.30 -7.10
C LYS A 6 28.66 4.47 -8.09
N ASN A 7 27.81 5.47 -7.88
CA ASN A 7 27.71 6.63 -8.75
C ASN A 7 28.51 7.82 -8.17
N PRO A 8 29.60 8.26 -8.82
CA PRO A 8 30.47 9.32 -8.29
C PRO A 8 29.78 10.68 -8.19
N GLU A 9 28.79 10.96 -9.05
CA GLU A 9 28.00 12.19 -9.00
C GLU A 9 27.12 12.25 -7.74
N VAL A 10 26.59 11.11 -7.32
CA VAL A 10 25.77 11.02 -6.10
C VAL A 10 26.66 11.22 -4.87
N GLU A 11 27.86 10.63 -4.85
CA GLU A 11 28.81 10.84 -3.77
C GLU A 11 29.23 12.31 -3.66
N ARG A 12 29.54 12.96 -4.79
CA ARG A 12 29.89 14.40 -4.82
C ARG A 12 28.77 15.26 -4.24
N LYS A 13 27.51 15.01 -4.64
CA LYS A 13 26.34 15.73 -4.15
C LYS A 13 26.11 15.51 -2.65
N ALA A 14 26.23 14.27 -2.19
CA ALA A 14 26.06 13.93 -0.79
C ALA A 14 27.13 14.61 0.08
N ARG A 15 28.40 14.62 -0.37
CA ARG A 15 29.50 15.33 0.32
C ARG A 15 29.28 16.84 0.34
N ALA A 16 28.90 17.45 -0.78
CA ALA A 16 28.60 18.88 -0.84
C ALA A 16 27.46 19.26 0.12
N LEU A 17 26.40 18.44 0.17
CA LEU A 17 25.27 18.66 1.06
C LEU A 17 25.66 18.51 2.54
N ALA A 18 26.53 17.56 2.87
CA ALA A 18 27.10 17.38 4.20
C ALA A 18 27.92 18.61 4.65
N SER A 19 28.81 19.12 3.78
CA SER A 19 29.59 20.33 4.04
C SER A 19 28.69 21.56 4.26
N LEU A 20 27.66 21.75 3.43
CA LEU A 20 26.74 22.89 3.54
C LEU A 20 25.90 22.85 4.83
N LYS A 21 25.57 21.65 5.32
CA LYS A 21 24.77 21.45 6.53
C LYS A 21 25.59 21.35 7.81
N GLY A 22 26.92 21.23 7.72
CA GLY A 22 27.79 20.96 8.87
C GLY A 22 27.49 19.62 9.53
N GLN A 23 27.04 18.63 8.75
CA GLN A 23 26.58 17.32 9.23
C GLN A 23 27.45 16.19 8.65
N THR A 24 27.37 15.01 9.24
CA THR A 24 28.04 13.83 8.67
C THR A 24 27.32 13.37 7.39
N LEU A 25 28.06 12.69 6.50
CA LEU A 25 27.51 12.16 5.26
C LEU A 25 26.31 11.25 5.52
N THR A 26 26.41 10.39 6.54
CA THR A 26 25.34 9.49 6.96
C THR A 26 24.10 10.25 7.43
N ALA A 27 24.26 11.25 8.32
CA ALA A 27 23.14 12.00 8.86
C ALA A 27 22.36 12.76 7.77
N VAL A 28 23.07 13.29 6.77
CA VAL A 28 22.44 13.98 5.65
C VAL A 28 21.66 13.02 4.75
N ILE A 29 22.23 11.84 4.47
CA ILE A 29 21.57 10.83 3.65
C ILE A 29 20.32 10.30 4.38
N GLU A 30 20.45 9.96 5.66
CA GLU A 30 19.34 9.53 6.52
C GLU A 30 18.20 10.55 6.50
N GLY A 31 18.49 11.82 6.84
CA GLY A 31 17.47 12.85 6.83
C GLY A 31 16.91 13.19 5.44
N ALA A 32 17.59 12.86 4.34
CA ALA A 32 17.04 12.99 3.00
C ALA A 32 16.10 11.84 2.65
N LEU A 33 16.45 10.61 3.06
CA LEU A 33 15.60 9.43 2.90
C LEU A 33 14.33 9.54 3.74
N ASP A 34 14.43 9.99 5.00
CA ASP A 34 13.29 10.19 5.88
C ASP A 34 12.28 11.18 5.29
N ARG A 35 12.76 12.30 4.73
CA ARG A 35 11.91 13.28 4.05
C ARG A 35 11.20 12.68 2.83
N ALA A 36 11.93 11.97 1.99
CA ALA A 36 11.34 11.31 0.81
C ALA A 36 10.29 10.26 1.23
N LEU A 37 10.56 9.49 2.29
CA LEU A 37 9.60 8.52 2.83
C LEU A 37 8.38 9.19 3.43
N ALA A 38 8.54 10.28 4.18
CA ALA A 38 7.43 11.05 4.74
C ALA A 38 6.54 11.67 3.67
N GLU A 39 7.10 12.17 2.56
CA GLU A 39 6.33 12.65 1.40
C GLU A 39 5.51 11.54 0.73
N ILE A 40 6.01 10.31 0.71
CA ILE A 40 5.28 9.15 0.16
C ILE A 40 4.22 8.65 1.14
N GLN A 41 4.56 8.56 2.43
CA GLN A 41 3.64 8.08 3.47
C GLN A 41 2.48 9.05 3.69
N SER A 42 2.75 10.36 3.70
CA SER A 42 1.70 11.39 3.81
C SER A 42 0.68 11.32 2.66
N LYS A 43 1.09 10.86 1.46
CA LYS A 43 0.19 10.64 0.33
C LYS A 43 -0.75 9.44 0.51
N ARG A 44 -0.42 8.46 1.35
CA ARG A 44 -1.36 7.39 1.74
C ARG A 44 -2.29 7.90 2.82
N ARG A 45 -3.17 8.83 2.46
CA ARG A 45 -4.28 9.21 3.34
C ARG A 45 -5.14 7.97 3.60
N ARG A 46 -5.37 7.63 4.87
CA ARG A 46 -6.39 6.65 5.24
C ARG A 46 -7.74 7.24 4.84
N LEU A 47 -8.49 6.49 4.03
CA LEU A 47 -9.83 6.88 3.64
C LEU A 47 -10.73 6.88 4.87
N THR A 48 -11.64 7.84 4.95
CA THR A 48 -12.71 7.78 5.96
C THR A 48 -13.71 6.68 5.58
N VAL A 49 -14.56 6.28 6.53
CA VAL A 49 -15.60 5.28 6.26
C VAL A 49 -16.54 5.75 5.16
N GLU A 50 -16.90 7.03 5.17
CA GLU A 50 -17.75 7.66 4.17
C GLU A 50 -17.13 7.60 2.77
N GLU A 51 -15.82 7.82 2.67
CA GLU A 51 -15.09 7.76 1.40
C GLU A 51 -14.97 6.35 0.87
N MET A 52 -14.78 5.36 1.75
CA MET A 52 -14.79 3.95 1.37
C MET A 52 -16.18 3.53 0.89
N MET A 53 -17.25 3.95 1.57
CA MET A 53 -18.63 3.69 1.16
C MET A 53 -18.93 4.31 -0.21
N GLU A 54 -18.53 5.56 -0.42
CA GLU A 54 -18.75 6.26 -1.69
C GLU A 54 -17.95 5.62 -2.84
N MET A 55 -16.69 5.23 -2.63
CA MET A 55 -15.94 4.48 -3.63
C MET A 55 -16.60 3.15 -3.96
N THR A 56 -17.07 2.42 -2.94
CA THR A 56 -17.76 1.14 -3.11
C THR A 56 -19.05 1.31 -3.90
N ARG A 57 -19.84 2.35 -3.60
CA ARG A 57 -21.05 2.71 -4.34
C ARG A 57 -20.74 2.95 -5.83
N ARG A 58 -19.78 3.82 -6.13
CA ARG A 58 -19.35 4.11 -7.52
C ARG A 58 -18.83 2.89 -8.25
N PHE A 59 -18.11 2.00 -7.55
CA PHE A 59 -17.64 0.76 -8.13
C PHE A 59 -18.80 -0.16 -8.49
N ARG A 60 -19.76 -0.35 -7.58
CA ARG A 60 -20.95 -1.20 -7.83
C ARG A 60 -21.81 -0.67 -8.96
N GLU A 61 -22.00 0.65 -9.04
CA GLU A 61 -22.71 1.31 -10.14
C GLU A 61 -22.04 1.04 -11.49
N ARG A 62 -20.71 1.20 -11.57
CA ARG A 62 -19.97 0.91 -12.81
C ARG A 62 -19.97 -0.57 -13.19
N ALA A 63 -19.95 -1.45 -12.19
CA ALA A 63 -19.94 -2.90 -12.40
C ALA A 63 -21.34 -3.47 -12.67
N GLY A 64 -22.40 -2.66 -12.62
CA GLY A 64 -23.78 -3.11 -12.85
C GLY A 64 -24.34 -4.01 -11.73
N VAL A 65 -23.65 -4.11 -10.59
CA VAL A 65 -24.07 -4.86 -9.39
C VAL A 65 -24.70 -3.93 -8.35
N ALA A 66 -25.42 -2.91 -8.83
CA ALA A 66 -26.19 -2.02 -7.98
C ALA A 66 -27.48 -2.74 -7.55
N GLY A 67 -27.50 -3.29 -6.34
CA GLY A 67 -28.66 -3.95 -5.77
C GLY A 67 -28.31 -5.11 -4.84
N PRO A 68 -29.29 -5.74 -4.18
CA PRO A 68 -29.07 -7.00 -3.49
C PRO A 68 -28.60 -8.06 -4.50
N MET A 69 -27.55 -8.79 -4.14
CA MET A 69 -27.14 -9.96 -4.91
C MET A 69 -28.29 -10.97 -4.95
N PRO A 70 -28.48 -11.72 -6.05
CA PRO A 70 -29.48 -12.77 -6.08
C PRO A 70 -29.25 -13.75 -4.92
N PRO A 71 -30.33 -14.24 -4.28
CA PRO A 71 -30.19 -15.20 -3.19
C PRO A 71 -29.55 -16.47 -3.73
N VAL A 72 -28.47 -16.90 -3.08
CA VAL A 72 -27.79 -18.16 -3.38
C VAL A 72 -28.52 -19.28 -2.64
N THR A 73 -28.89 -20.34 -3.35
CA THR A 73 -29.48 -21.54 -2.77
C THR A 73 -28.44 -22.35 -2.00
N LYS A 74 -28.88 -23.18 -1.05
CA LYS A 74 -27.98 -24.08 -0.32
C LYS A 74 -27.18 -25.00 -1.26
N ALA A 75 -27.82 -25.50 -2.32
CA ALA A 75 -27.16 -26.33 -3.33
C ALA A 75 -26.04 -25.58 -4.07
N GLU A 76 -26.29 -24.35 -4.53
CA GLU A 76 -25.25 -23.52 -5.19
C GLU A 76 -24.12 -23.13 -4.23
N TRP A 77 -24.44 -22.93 -2.95
CA TRP A 77 -23.44 -22.67 -1.93
C TRP A 77 -22.54 -23.88 -1.71
N ASP A 78 -23.12 -25.07 -1.61
CA ASP A 78 -22.39 -26.31 -1.36
C ASP A 78 -21.51 -26.67 -2.56
N GLU A 79 -21.96 -26.47 -3.80
CA GLU A 79 -21.15 -26.67 -5.02
C GLU A 79 -19.87 -25.81 -5.04
N ILE A 80 -19.94 -24.57 -4.55
CA ILE A 80 -18.79 -23.64 -4.53
C ILE A 80 -17.85 -23.95 -3.35
N ASN A 81 -18.41 -24.45 -2.24
CA ASN A 81 -17.68 -24.61 -0.98
C ASN A 81 -17.39 -26.08 -0.62
N GLU A 82 -17.66 -27.03 -1.51
CA GLU A 82 -17.30 -28.43 -1.30
C GLU A 82 -15.76 -28.52 -1.21
N ILE A 83 -15.25 -28.75 0.00
CA ILE A 83 -13.83 -28.97 0.25
C ILE A 83 -13.60 -30.48 0.17
N PRO A 84 -12.85 -31.00 -0.82
CA PRO A 84 -12.64 -32.43 -0.96
C PRO A 84 -12.02 -33.03 0.31
N GLY A 85 -12.73 -33.96 0.95
CA GLY A 85 -12.28 -34.68 2.14
C GLY A 85 -12.68 -34.06 3.49
N LEU A 86 -13.52 -33.02 3.50
CA LEU A 86 -14.19 -32.54 4.71
C LEU A 86 -15.67 -32.93 4.60
N GLU A 87 -16.07 -34.02 5.23
CA GLU A 87 -17.49 -34.34 5.40
C GLU A 87 -18.05 -33.36 6.44
N ASP A 88 -19.16 -32.68 6.12
CA ASP A 88 -19.89 -31.84 7.07
C ASP A 88 -20.49 -32.76 8.15
N ASP A 89 -19.71 -33.08 9.18
CA ASP A 89 -20.16 -33.75 10.39
C ASP A 89 -21.10 -32.80 11.18
N VAL A 90 -22.39 -32.87 10.83
CA VAL A 90 -23.63 -32.52 11.57
C VAL A 90 -23.70 -31.15 12.25
#